data_AF-A0A948EZR5-F1
#
_entry.id   AF-A0A948EZR5-F1
#
_cell.length_a   1.000
_cell.length_b   1.000
_cell.length_c   1.000
_cell.angle_alpha   90.00
_cell.angle_beta   90.00
_cell.angle_gamma   90.00
#
_symmetry.space_group_name_H-M   'P 1'
#
loop_
_entity.id
_entity.type
_entity.pdbx_description
1 polymer ?
#
loop_
_entity_poly.entity_id
_entity_poly.type
_entity_poly.pdbx_seq_one_letter_code
_entity_poly.pdbx_strand_id
1 'polypeptide(L)'
;MQAPAFSAIALLFISGIVLAMGVIVLATRNRQIPFHAGGIVAIGAVAAFNKGLSGGGYGPLVTAGQVVSGLPAKSAVAVTSVAESLTCLIGVLGYLAAGKSIAWGLAVPLTLGALLSVPMATLTVRRLKESTMRSLVGGVTLVLGCVALFKLFG
;
A
#
# COMPACT_ATOMS: atom_id res chain seq x y z
N MET A 1 1.87 22.94 18.32
CA MET A 1 1.92 22.03 19.49
C MET A 1 0.55 21.42 19.78
N GLN A 2 -0.17 20.91 18.76
CA GLN A 2 -1.51 20.31 18.90
C GLN A 2 -1.77 19.39 17.70
N ALA A 3 -1.08 18.25 17.64
CA ALA A 3 -1.16 17.29 16.53
C ALA A 3 -1.33 15.80 16.89
N PRO A 4 -1.32 15.31 18.16
CA PRO A 4 -1.33 13.86 18.39
C PRO A 4 -2.71 13.20 18.17
N ALA A 5 -3.81 13.90 18.45
CA ALA A 5 -5.15 13.30 18.38
C ALA A 5 -5.63 13.06 16.94
N PHE A 6 -5.44 14.03 16.04
CA PHE A 6 -5.87 13.93 14.64
C PHE A 6 -5.13 12.81 13.88
N SER A 7 -3.81 12.71 14.09
CA SER A 7 -3.00 11.64 13.49
C SER A 7 -3.37 10.26 14.05
N ALA A 8 -3.65 10.17 15.35
CA ALA A 8 -4.05 8.91 15.98
C ALA A 8 -5.41 8.42 15.46
N ILE A 9 -6.39 9.31 15.35
CA ILE A 9 -7.71 8.98 14.81
C ILE A 9 -7.58 8.50 13.35
N ALA A 10 -6.85 9.23 12.52
CA ALA A 10 -6.63 8.83 11.13
C ALA A 10 -5.97 7.44 11.03
N LEU A 11 -4.90 7.20 11.78
CA LEU A 11 -4.21 5.90 11.84
C LEU A 11 -5.14 4.77 12.29
N LEU A 12 -5.99 5.02 13.28
CA LEU A 12 -6.95 4.03 13.77
C LEU A 12 -8.00 3.67 12.69
N PHE A 13 -8.54 4.68 11.99
CA PHE A 13 -9.44 4.46 10.85
C PHE A 13 -8.76 3.67 9.72
N ILE A 14 -7.53 4.06 9.33
CA ILE A 14 -6.77 3.37 8.27
C ILE A 14 -6.50 1.93 8.68
N SER A 15 -6.04 1.70 9.90
CA SER A 15 -5.73 0.36 10.42
C SER A 15 -6.98 -0.52 10.41
N GLY A 16 -8.13 0.03 10.80
CA GLY A 16 -9.42 -0.66 10.72
C GLY A 16 -9.81 -1.03 9.29
N ILE A 17 -9.67 -0.11 8.32
CA ILE A 17 -9.97 -0.37 6.91
C ILE A 17 -9.02 -1.43 6.33
N VAL A 18 -7.71 -1.31 6.59
CA VAL A 18 -6.70 -2.26 6.12
C VAL A 18 -6.99 -3.65 6.70
N LEU A 19 -7.30 -3.74 7.99
CA LEU A 19 -7.62 -5.01 8.64
C LEU A 19 -8.90 -5.63 8.06
N ALA A 20 -9.96 -4.83 7.90
CA ALA A 20 -11.20 -5.27 7.27
C ALA A 20 -10.98 -5.74 5.82
N MET A 21 -10.20 -5.01 5.03
CA MET A 21 -9.85 -5.40 3.66
C MET A 21 -9.04 -6.71 3.64
N GLY A 22 -8.12 -6.91 4.57
CA GLY A 22 -7.38 -8.17 4.73
C GLY A 22 -8.33 -9.36 4.98
N VAL A 23 -9.29 -9.20 5.90
CA VAL A 23 -10.33 -10.21 6.16
C VAL A 23 -11.18 -10.47 4.92
N ILE A 24 -11.67 -9.42 4.26
CA ILE A 24 -12.54 -9.52 3.08
C ILE A 24 -11.81 -10.21 1.92
N VAL A 25 -10.55 -9.87 1.64
CA VAL A 25 -9.76 -10.51 0.57
C VAL A 25 -9.59 -12.01 0.84
N LEU A 26 -9.33 -12.40 2.09
CA LEU A 26 -9.20 -13.81 2.48
C LEU A 26 -10.55 -14.55 2.39
N ALA A 27 -11.62 -13.95 2.91
CA ALA A 27 -12.97 -14.53 2.87
C ALA A 27 -13.50 -14.68 1.43
N THR A 28 -13.13 -13.76 0.54
CA THR A 28 -13.53 -13.77 -0.88
C THR A 28 -12.50 -14.44 -1.78
N ARG A 29 -11.50 -15.15 -1.25
CA ARG A 29 -10.43 -15.79 -2.04
C ARG A 29 -10.97 -16.70 -3.15
N ASN A 30 -12.08 -17.40 -2.90
CA ASN A 30 -12.69 -18.34 -3.83
C ASN A 30 -13.92 -17.79 -4.57
N ARG A 31 -14.18 -16.48 -4.49
CA ARG A 31 -15.31 -15.81 -5.14
C ARG A 31 -14.82 -14.94 -6.28
N GLN A 32 -15.55 -14.94 -7.39
CA GLN A 32 -15.32 -13.99 -8.48
C GLN A 32 -16.08 -12.71 -8.17
N ILE A 33 -15.34 -11.63 -7.85
CA ILE A 33 -15.94 -10.32 -7.60
C ILE A 33 -15.99 -9.56 -8.93
N PRO A 34 -17.15 -9.04 -9.34
CA PRO A 34 -17.24 -8.22 -10.55
C PRO A 34 -16.43 -6.93 -10.40
N PHE A 35 -15.85 -6.48 -11.51
CA PHE A 35 -15.06 -5.25 -11.55
C PHE A 35 -15.93 -4.02 -11.24
N HIS A 36 -15.45 -3.16 -10.33
CA HIS A 36 -16.14 -1.94 -9.94
C HIS A 36 -15.21 -0.72 -9.97
N ALA A 37 -15.25 0.05 -11.07
CA ALA A 37 -14.37 1.20 -11.28
C ALA A 37 -14.55 2.29 -10.20
N GLY A 38 -15.80 2.55 -9.78
CA GLY A 38 -16.09 3.55 -8.75
C GLY A 38 -15.45 3.22 -7.39
N GLY A 39 -15.38 1.93 -7.04
CA GLY A 39 -14.72 1.47 -5.81
C GLY A 39 -13.21 1.73 -5.84
N ILE A 40 -12.56 1.50 -6.99
CA ILE A 40 -11.14 1.76 -7.17
C ILE A 40 -10.83 3.26 -7.03
N VAL A 41 -11.66 4.13 -7.62
CA VAL A 41 -11.50 5.59 -7.51
C VAL A 41 -11.70 6.05 -6.07
N ALA A 42 -12.76 5.60 -5.41
CA ALA A 42 -13.04 5.97 -4.02
C ALA A 42 -11.91 5.53 -3.07
N ILE A 43 -11.46 4.28 -3.18
CA ILE A 43 -10.35 3.76 -2.36
C ILE A 43 -9.05 4.50 -2.69
N GLY A 44 -8.79 4.78 -3.97
CA GLY A 44 -7.62 5.54 -4.40
C GLY A 44 -7.58 6.96 -3.81
N ALA A 45 -8.73 7.64 -3.75
CA ALA A 45 -8.84 8.96 -3.14
C ALA A 45 -8.55 8.91 -1.63
N VAL A 46 -9.16 7.95 -0.91
CA VAL A 46 -8.90 7.73 0.53
C VAL A 46 -7.43 7.40 0.77
N ALA A 47 -6.82 6.57 -0.09
CA ALA A 47 -5.42 6.20 0.01
C ALA A 47 -4.47 7.37 -0.23
N ALA A 48 -4.73 8.19 -1.24
CA ALA A 48 -3.92 9.34 -1.57
C ALA A 48 -3.92 10.37 -0.44
N PHE A 49 -5.10 10.62 0.14
CA PHE A 49 -5.23 11.46 1.33
C PHE A 49 -4.43 10.91 2.52
N ASN A 50 -4.53 9.60 2.77
CA ASN A 50 -3.74 8.95 3.81
C ASN A 50 -2.22 9.08 3.56
N LYS A 51 -1.73 8.81 2.33
CA LYS A 51 -0.31 8.94 2.00
C LYS A 51 0.19 10.37 2.24
N GLY A 52 -0.63 11.38 1.92
CA GLY A 52 -0.32 12.78 2.18
C GLY A 52 -0.24 13.15 3.66
N LEU A 53 -1.10 12.57 4.51
CA LEU A 53 -1.13 12.86 5.95
C LEU A 53 -0.13 12.04 6.77
N SER A 54 -0.16 10.72 6.62
CA SER A 54 0.59 9.79 7.48
C SER A 54 1.89 9.30 6.84
N GLY A 55 2.05 9.44 5.53
CA GLY A 55 3.19 8.89 4.79
C GLY A 55 3.22 7.36 4.67
N GLY A 56 2.24 6.62 5.22
CA GLY A 56 2.27 5.15 5.34
C GLY A 56 0.92 4.46 5.10
N GLY A 57 0.93 3.13 4.96
CA GLY A 57 -0.29 2.31 4.82
C GLY A 57 -1.00 2.36 3.46
N TYR A 58 -0.53 3.19 2.53
CA TYR A 58 -1.06 3.33 1.17
C TYR A 58 -1.08 2.01 0.38
N GLY A 59 0.05 1.29 0.35
CA GLY A 59 0.21 0.07 -0.47
C GLY A 59 -0.85 -1.00 -0.18
N PRO A 60 -0.95 -1.50 1.06
CA PRO A 60 -1.96 -2.50 1.42
C PRO A 60 -3.39 -2.02 1.18
N LEU A 61 -3.67 -0.74 1.41
CA LEU A 61 -5.01 -0.17 1.21
C LEU A 61 -5.41 -0.13 -0.27
N VAL A 62 -4.54 0.36 -1.15
CA VAL A 62 -4.82 0.41 -2.60
C VAL A 62 -4.83 -0.97 -3.22
N THR A 63 -3.84 -1.81 -2.91
CA THR A 63 -3.77 -3.16 -3.46
C THR A 63 -4.95 -4.02 -3.00
N ALA A 64 -5.23 -4.08 -1.70
CA ALA A 64 -6.36 -4.88 -1.20
C ALA A 64 -7.69 -4.31 -1.68
N GLY A 65 -7.84 -2.99 -1.73
CA GLY A 65 -9.05 -2.34 -2.24
C GLY A 65 -9.31 -2.59 -3.72
N GLN A 66 -8.26 -2.61 -4.56
CA GLN A 66 -8.37 -3.02 -5.96
C GLN A 66 -8.78 -4.48 -6.09
N VAL A 67 -8.21 -5.37 -5.27
CA VAL A 67 -8.56 -6.80 -5.23
C VAL A 67 -9.99 -7.06 -4.77
N VAL A 68 -10.49 -6.26 -3.82
CA VAL A 68 -11.90 -6.26 -3.39
C VAL A 68 -12.81 -5.65 -4.46
N SER A 69 -12.31 -4.74 -5.29
CA SER A 69 -13.04 -4.13 -6.41
C SER A 69 -13.00 -4.97 -7.70
N GLY A 70 -12.56 -6.24 -7.62
CA GLY A 70 -12.59 -7.20 -8.73
C GLY A 70 -11.33 -7.25 -9.60
N LEU A 71 -10.25 -6.54 -9.26
CA LEU A 71 -8.99 -6.64 -9.99
C LEU A 71 -8.24 -7.94 -9.62
N PRO A 72 -7.56 -8.61 -10.57
CA PRO A 72 -6.60 -9.66 -10.25
C PRO A 72 -5.52 -9.14 -9.29
N ALA A 73 -5.14 -9.94 -8.31
CA ALA A 73 -4.15 -9.57 -7.29
C ALA A 73 -2.78 -9.24 -7.89
N LYS A 74 -2.35 -9.95 -8.94
CA LYS A 74 -1.10 -9.61 -9.63
C LYS A 74 -1.18 -8.25 -10.31
N SER A 75 -2.29 -7.98 -10.99
CA SER A 75 -2.53 -6.70 -11.66
C SER A 75 -2.64 -5.55 -10.65
N ALA A 76 -3.32 -5.76 -9.52
CA ALA A 76 -3.44 -4.77 -8.45
C ALA A 76 -2.07 -4.38 -7.87
N VAL A 77 -1.20 -5.36 -7.60
CA VAL A 77 0.17 -5.10 -7.13
C VAL A 77 0.98 -4.35 -8.19
N ALA A 78 0.88 -4.73 -9.46
CA ALA A 78 1.59 -4.04 -10.54
C ALA A 78 1.13 -2.58 -10.68
N VAL A 79 -0.18 -2.32 -10.71
CA VAL A 79 -0.74 -0.96 -10.79
C VAL A 79 -0.33 -0.13 -9.57
N THR A 80 -0.40 -0.71 -8.36
CA THR A 80 0.03 -0.03 -7.13
C THR A 80 1.51 0.34 -7.18
N SER A 81 2.37 -0.55 -7.67
CA SER A 81 3.81 -0.29 -7.80
C SER A 81 4.12 0.84 -8.78
N VAL A 82 3.40 0.91 -9.90
CA VAL A 82 3.54 2.00 -10.89
C VAL A 82 3.01 3.32 -10.32
N ALA A 83 1.87 3.29 -9.63
CA ALA A 83 1.36 4.47 -8.94
C ALA A 83 2.35 4.99 -7.89
N GLU A 84 2.94 4.08 -7.11
CA GLU A 84 3.90 4.44 -6.07
C GLU A 84 5.16 5.06 -6.67
N SER A 85 5.71 4.52 -7.76
CA SER A 85 6.89 5.10 -8.42
C SER A 85 6.63 6.52 -8.92
N LEU A 86 5.45 6.79 -9.49
CA LEU A 86 5.04 8.14 -9.89
C LEU A 86 4.89 9.08 -8.68
N THR A 87 4.24 8.62 -7.61
CA THR A 87 4.10 9.44 -6.39
C THR A 87 5.45 9.74 -5.74
N CYS A 88 6.37 8.78 -5.73
CA CYS A 88 7.73 8.95 -5.23
C CYS A 88 8.52 9.94 -6.09
N LEU A 89 8.40 9.86 -7.41
CA LEU A 89 9.03 10.81 -8.33
C LEU A 89 8.57 12.25 -8.06
N ILE A 90 7.26 12.46 -7.96
CA ILE A 90 6.68 13.78 -7.62
C ILE A 90 7.16 14.23 -6.23
N GLY A 91 7.21 13.31 -5.26
CA GLY A 91 7.73 13.60 -3.91
C GLY A 91 9.19 14.06 -3.91
N VAL A 92 10.06 13.40 -4.68
CA VAL A 92 11.47 13.79 -4.82
C VAL A 92 11.61 15.14 -5.53
N LEU A 93 10.85 15.39 -6.60
CA LEU A 93 10.85 16.68 -7.28
C LEU A 93 10.39 17.81 -6.34
N GLY A 94 9.33 17.58 -5.56
CA GLY A 94 8.86 18.52 -4.54
C GLY A 94 9.89 18.77 -3.43
N TYR A 95 10.57 17.72 -2.98
CA TYR A 95 11.64 17.84 -1.99
C TYR A 95 12.82 18.69 -2.48
N LEU A 96 13.23 18.50 -3.74
CA LEU A 96 14.27 19.31 -4.39
C LEU A 96 13.84 20.75 -4.65
N ALA A 97 12.60 20.95 -5.12
CA ALA A 97 12.03 22.28 -5.33
C ALA A 97 11.92 23.10 -4.03
N ALA A 98 11.76 22.42 -2.89
CA ALA A 98 11.80 23.03 -1.57
C ALA A 98 13.22 23.42 -1.10
N GLY A 99 14.24 23.29 -1.96
CA GLY A 99 15.63 23.67 -1.65
C GLY A 99 16.35 22.69 -0.72
N LYS A 100 15.81 21.49 -0.48
CA LYS A 100 16.45 20.51 0.39
C LYS A 100 17.49 19.68 -0.36
N SER A 101 18.58 19.35 0.33
CA SER A 101 19.65 18.52 -0.21
C SER A 101 19.36 17.03 0.00
N ILE A 102 19.81 16.21 -0.97
CA ILE A 102 19.75 14.75 -0.88
C ILE A 102 20.91 14.27 -0.02
N ALA A 103 20.62 13.48 1.01
CA ALA A 103 21.63 12.79 1.79
C ALA A 103 22.17 11.59 1.00
N TRP A 104 23.17 11.82 0.15
CA TRP A 104 23.74 10.80 -0.74
C TRP A 104 24.27 9.56 0.00
N GLY A 105 24.74 9.72 1.24
CA GLY A 105 25.16 8.62 2.10
C GLY A 105 24.03 7.63 2.48
N LEU A 106 22.76 8.06 2.41
CA LEU A 106 21.60 7.19 2.61
C LEU A 106 20.93 6.85 1.28
N ALA A 107 20.85 7.79 0.35
CA ALA A 107 20.18 7.61 -0.93
C ALA A 107 20.81 6.49 -1.77
N VAL A 108 22.14 6.42 -1.83
CA VAL A 108 22.86 5.40 -2.60
C VAL A 108 22.61 3.98 -2.06
N PRO A 109 22.86 3.66 -0.77
CA PRO A 109 22.61 2.31 -0.27
C PRO A 109 21.14 1.90 -0.33
N LEU A 110 20.20 2.83 -0.09
CA LEU A 110 18.76 2.55 -0.19
C LEU A 110 18.31 2.27 -1.63
N THR A 111 18.79 3.05 -2.60
CA THR A 111 18.44 2.84 -4.01
C THR A 111 19.05 1.56 -4.55
N LEU A 112 20.31 1.25 -4.22
CA LEU A 112 20.95 -0.01 -4.60
C LEU A 112 20.23 -1.23 -4.00
N GLY A 113 19.91 -1.19 -2.71
CA GLY A 113 19.14 -2.24 -2.05
C GLY A 113 17.75 -2.44 -2.68
N ALA A 114 17.07 -1.35 -3.00
CA ALA A 114 15.78 -1.40 -3.68
C ALA A 114 15.90 -2.03 -5.09
N LEU A 115 16.85 -1.57 -5.90
CA LEU A 115 17.08 -2.06 -7.27
C LEU A 115 17.42 -3.55 -7.29
N LEU A 116 18.23 -4.03 -6.34
CA LEU A 116 18.57 -5.45 -6.20
C LEU A 116 17.37 -6.31 -5.79
N SER A 117 16.41 -5.75 -5.04
CA SER A 117 15.20 -6.46 -4.61
C SER A 117 14.16 -6.61 -5.73
N VAL A 118 14.06 -5.63 -6.65
CA VAL A 118 13.08 -5.63 -7.76
C VAL A 118 13.07 -6.91 -8.61
N PRO A 119 14.19 -7.46 -9.11
CA PRO A 119 14.15 -8.68 -9.92
C PRO A 119 13.63 -9.89 -9.13
N MET A 120 13.99 -10.03 -7.86
CA MET A 120 13.48 -11.11 -7.02
C MET A 120 11.98 -10.96 -6.75
N ALA A 121 11.52 -9.74 -6.46
CA ALA A 121 10.11 -9.46 -6.25
C ALA A 121 9.27 -9.76 -7.51
N THR A 122 9.71 -9.25 -8.67
CA THR A 122 9.00 -9.44 -9.95
C THR A 122 8.96 -10.91 -10.39
N LEU A 123 10.07 -11.65 -10.23
CA LEU A 123 10.09 -13.09 -10.50
C LEU A 123 9.13 -13.86 -9.58
N THR A 124 9.07 -13.51 -8.30
CA THR A 124 8.17 -14.13 -7.33
C THR A 124 6.70 -13.91 -7.71
N VAL A 125 6.32 -12.67 -7.99
CA VAL A 125 4.94 -12.33 -8.42
C VAL A 125 4.57 -13.03 -9.72
N ARG A 126 5.53 -13.14 -10.66
CA ARG A 126 5.31 -13.84 -11.94
C ARG A 126 5.07 -15.34 -11.75
N ARG A 127 5.80 -16.00 -10.85
CA ARG A 127 5.74 -17.46 -10.60
C ARG A 127 4.54 -17.92 -9.78
N LEU A 128 4.03 -17.08 -8.88
CA LEU A 128 2.91 -17.43 -8.00
C LEU A 128 1.61 -17.60 -8.78
N LYS A 129 0.70 -18.50 -8.35
CA LYS A 129 -0.64 -18.60 -8.93
C LYS A 129 -1.52 -17.44 -8.44
N GLU A 130 -2.51 -17.03 -9.24
CA GLU A 130 -3.39 -15.91 -8.90
C GLU A 130 -4.09 -16.08 -7.54
N SER A 131 -4.56 -17.30 -7.25
CA SER A 131 -5.19 -17.64 -5.96
C SER A 131 -4.23 -17.54 -4.78
N THR A 132 -2.94 -17.81 -5.00
CA THR A 132 -1.89 -17.69 -3.97
C THR A 132 -1.54 -16.23 -3.77
N MET A 133 -1.39 -15.47 -4.86
CA MET A 133 -1.16 -14.02 -4.81
C MET A 133 -2.28 -13.30 -4.05
N ARG A 134 -3.55 -13.63 -4.33
CA ARG A 134 -4.70 -13.08 -3.60
C ARG A 134 -4.64 -13.38 -2.11
N SER A 135 -4.21 -14.59 -1.74
CA SER A 135 -4.07 -14.98 -0.33
C SER A 135 -2.93 -14.27 0.37
N LEU A 136 -1.80 -14.11 -0.33
CA LEU A 136 -0.65 -13.36 0.19
C LEU A 136 -1.03 -11.90 0.41
N VAL A 137 -1.70 -11.27 -0.55
CA VAL A 137 -2.22 -9.89 -0.39
C VAL A 137 -3.13 -9.82 0.83
N GLY A 138 -4.12 -10.70 0.96
CA GLY A 138 -5.03 -10.69 2.10
C GLY A 138 -4.32 -10.93 3.45
N GLY A 139 -3.44 -11.93 3.52
CA GLY A 139 -2.71 -12.28 4.74
C GLY A 139 -1.71 -11.21 5.17
N VAL A 140 -0.92 -10.67 4.25
CA VAL A 140 0.02 -9.58 4.53
C VAL A 140 -0.73 -8.32 4.96
N THR A 141 -1.83 -7.99 4.27
CA THR A 141 -2.67 -6.83 4.62
C THR A 141 -3.26 -7.00 6.02
N LEU A 142 -3.74 -8.20 6.37
CA LEU A 142 -4.27 -8.51 7.69
C LEU A 142 -3.19 -8.34 8.78
N VAL A 143 -2.01 -8.93 8.57
CA VAL A 143 -0.88 -8.84 9.51
C VAL A 143 -0.46 -7.38 9.70
N LEU A 144 -0.35 -6.60 8.62
CA LEU A 144 -0.02 -5.18 8.69
C LEU A 144 -1.07 -4.38 9.46
N GLY A 145 -2.36 -4.66 9.25
CA GLY A 145 -3.45 -4.05 10.00
C GLY A 145 -3.38 -4.37 11.49
N CYS A 146 -3.13 -5.64 11.85
CA CYS A 146 -2.95 -6.06 13.23
C CYS A 146 -1.74 -5.36 13.88
N VAL A 147 -0.58 -5.36 13.22
CA VAL A 147 0.64 -4.71 13.74
C VAL A 147 0.44 -3.20 13.91
N ALA A 148 -0.26 -2.56 12.97
CA ALA A 148 -0.59 -1.14 13.08
C ALA A 148 -1.49 -0.84 14.29
N LEU A 149 -2.52 -1.66 14.54
CA LEU A 149 -3.35 -1.55 15.74
C LEU A 149 -2.55 -1.81 17.03
N PHE A 150 -1.71 -2.85 17.07
CA PHE A 150 -0.89 -3.14 18.25
C PHE A 150 0.03 -1.97 18.60
N LYS A 151 0.66 -1.33 17.62
CA LYS A 151 1.48 -0.13 17.83
C LYS A 151 0.70 1.10 18.29
N LEU A 152 -0.62 1.09 18.15
CA LEU A 152 -1.50 2.20 18.53
C LEU A 152 -2.01 2.07 19.97
N PHE A 153 -2.09 0.82 20.48
CA PHE A 153 -2.58 0.49 21.82
C PHE A 153 -1.48 0.09 22.81
N GLY A 154 -0.28 -0.27 22.33
CA GLY A 154 0.90 -0.57 23.15
C GLY A 154 1.99 0.47 22.98
#